data_AF-A0A183IYA7-F1
#
_entry.id   AF-A0A183IYA7-F1
#
_cell.length_a   1.000
_cell.length_b   1.000
_cell.length_c   1.000
_cell.angle_alpha   90.00
_cell.angle_beta   90.00
_cell.angle_gamma   90.00
#
_symmetry.space_group_name_H-M   'P 1'
#
loop_
_entity.id
_entity.type
_entity.pdbx_description
1 polymer ?
#
loop_
_entity_poly.entity_id
_entity_poly.type
_entity_poly.pdbx_seq_one_letter_code
_entity_poly.pdbx_strand_id
1 'polypeptide(L)'
;MLQYSRQTEEPLQPAKMEEGFQYFSQFFTPYIPYCLAHVDMLCYIRQKYKESEVFREFLLWVQSKRTLGRLHLTDLLAKPMQRLTKYPLLLKAVLRNTTDGDGRASLLKMIEQAEEFATRVNLELCYKQQYDSLQSIMQCLESYDVIEAANDELDKV
;
A
#
# COMPACT_ATOMS: atom_id res chain seq x y z
N MET A 1 -23.29 -16.58 -7.30
CA MET A 1 -22.38 -16.87 -8.44
C MET A 1 -21.83 -18.29 -8.43
N LEU A 2 -21.06 -18.69 -7.41
CA LEU A 2 -20.50 -20.06 -7.31
C LEU A 2 -21.56 -21.15 -7.21
N GLN A 3 -22.62 -20.92 -6.43
CA GLN A 3 -23.74 -21.86 -6.33
C GLN A 3 -24.49 -22.02 -7.67
N TYR A 4 -24.70 -20.90 -8.39
CA TYR A 4 -25.33 -20.92 -9.72
C TYR A 4 -24.53 -21.79 -10.70
N SER A 5 -23.23 -21.52 -10.87
CA SER A 5 -22.36 -22.30 -11.78
C SER A 5 -22.26 -23.78 -11.38
N ARG A 6 -22.31 -24.09 -10.07
CA ARG A 6 -22.37 -25.49 -9.58
C ARG A 6 -23.69 -26.20 -9.89
N GLN A 7 -24.79 -25.45 -9.98
CA GLN A 7 -26.13 -26.00 -10.24
C GLN A 7 -26.43 -26.12 -11.73
N THR A 8 -25.95 -25.17 -12.54
CA THR A 8 -26.24 -25.12 -13.98
C THR A 8 -25.17 -25.76 -14.84
N GLU A 9 -24.02 -26.13 -14.26
CA GLU A 9 -22.80 -26.58 -14.97
C GLU A 9 -22.24 -25.57 -15.98
N GLU A 10 -22.79 -24.35 -16.01
CA GLU A 10 -22.33 -23.28 -16.89
C GLU A 10 -21.04 -22.64 -16.34
N PRO A 11 -20.17 -22.12 -17.22
CA PRO A 11 -18.99 -21.37 -16.82
C PRO A 11 -19.35 -20.16 -15.94
N LEU A 12 -18.42 -19.83 -15.06
CA LEU A 12 -18.58 -18.74 -14.11
C LEU A 12 -18.59 -17.40 -14.84
N GLN A 13 -19.74 -16.71 -14.85
CA GLN A 13 -19.94 -15.46 -15.58
C GLN A 13 -19.30 -14.27 -14.83
N PRO A 14 -18.25 -13.63 -15.39
CA PRO A 14 -17.57 -12.52 -14.72
C PRO A 14 -18.44 -11.27 -14.57
N ALA A 15 -19.42 -11.05 -15.46
CA ALA A 15 -20.34 -9.91 -15.40
C ALA A 15 -21.09 -9.82 -14.06
N LYS A 16 -21.40 -10.95 -13.44
CA LYS A 16 -22.07 -11.01 -12.13
C LYS A 16 -21.18 -10.47 -10.97
N MET A 17 -19.89 -10.21 -11.20
CA MET A 17 -18.99 -9.60 -10.21
C MET A 17 -19.08 -8.06 -10.21
N GLU A 18 -19.63 -7.45 -11.27
CA GLU A 18 -19.61 -5.98 -11.47
C GLU A 18 -20.20 -5.22 -10.28
N GLU A 19 -21.32 -5.69 -9.74
CA GLU A 19 -21.98 -5.10 -8.56
C GLU A 19 -21.03 -4.99 -7.35
N GLY A 20 -20.20 -6.01 -7.11
CA GLY A 20 -19.24 -5.97 -6.01
C GLY A 20 -18.11 -4.95 -6.24
N PHE A 21 -17.72 -4.74 -7.50
CA PHE A 21 -16.70 -3.77 -7.86
C PHE A 21 -17.20 -2.33 -7.80
N GLN A 22 -18.51 -2.07 -7.91
CA GLN A 22 -19.10 -0.74 -7.66
C GLN A 22 -18.73 -0.17 -6.27
N TYR A 23 -18.54 -1.06 -5.30
CA TYR A 23 -18.17 -0.71 -3.93
C TYR A 23 -16.68 -0.93 -3.66
N PHE A 24 -15.85 -1.14 -4.68
CA PHE A 24 -14.42 -1.44 -4.53
C PHE A 24 -13.71 -0.36 -3.73
N SER A 25 -13.89 0.91 -4.10
CA SER A 25 -13.28 2.04 -3.38
C SER A 25 -13.68 2.07 -1.89
N GLN A 26 -14.96 1.79 -1.58
CA GLN A 26 -15.46 1.74 -0.21
C GLN A 26 -14.83 0.60 0.60
N PHE A 27 -14.77 -0.61 0.03
CA PHE A 27 -14.18 -1.77 0.71
C PHE A 27 -12.68 -1.61 0.94
N PHE A 28 -11.96 -1.00 0.00
CA PHE A 28 -10.51 -0.87 0.08
C PHE A 28 -10.04 0.43 0.71
N THR A 29 -10.91 1.38 1.05
CA THR A 29 -10.55 2.63 1.74
C THR A 29 -9.59 2.45 2.93
N PRO A 30 -9.71 1.41 3.80
CA PRO A 30 -8.75 1.17 4.88
C PRO A 30 -7.30 0.91 4.43
N TYR A 31 -7.08 0.58 3.16
CA TYR A 31 -5.73 0.37 2.61
C TYR A 31 -4.98 1.70 2.49
N ILE A 32 -5.67 2.85 2.38
CA ILE A 32 -5.01 4.16 2.29
C ILE A 32 -4.15 4.43 3.54
N PRO A 33 -4.71 4.48 4.78
CA PRO A 33 -3.90 4.71 5.97
C PRO A 33 -2.89 3.58 6.22
N TYR A 34 -3.21 2.34 5.86
CA TYR A 34 -2.27 1.21 5.97
C TYR A 34 -1.02 1.42 5.10
N CYS A 35 -1.20 1.81 3.84
CA CYS A 35 -0.11 2.07 2.90
C CYS A 35 0.72 3.29 3.34
N LEU A 36 0.05 4.36 3.79
CA LEU A 36 0.72 5.58 4.28
C LEU A 36 1.60 5.31 5.50
N ALA A 37 1.12 4.48 6.44
CA ALA A 37 1.86 4.13 7.65
C ALA A 37 2.91 3.02 7.43
N HIS A 38 3.04 2.48 6.21
CA HIS A 38 3.86 1.29 5.98
C HIS A 38 5.35 1.54 6.31
N VAL A 39 5.90 2.69 5.92
CA VAL A 39 7.30 3.04 6.21
C VAL A 39 7.53 3.16 7.72
N ASP A 40 6.66 3.88 8.42
CA ASP A 40 6.74 4.07 9.87
C ASP A 40 6.63 2.74 10.63
N MET A 41 5.73 1.87 10.17
CA MET A 41 5.58 0.52 10.71
C MET A 41 6.86 -0.30 10.57
N LEU A 42 7.53 -0.25 9.40
CA LEU A 42 8.79 -0.96 9.18
C LEU A 42 9.92 -0.40 10.05
N CYS A 43 9.99 0.93 10.21
CA CYS A 43 10.94 1.58 11.11
C CYS A 43 10.72 1.14 12.56
N TYR A 44 9.45 1.14 13.02
CA TYR A 44 9.09 0.67 14.36
C TYR A 44 9.49 -0.78 14.61
N ILE A 45 9.17 -1.69 13.67
CA ILE A 45 9.53 -3.10 13.79
C ILE A 45 11.05 -3.26 13.85
N ARG A 46 11.80 -2.55 12.99
CA ARG A 46 13.26 -2.59 12.99
C ARG A 46 13.85 -2.07 14.30
N GLN A 47 13.30 -1.00 14.86
CA GLN A 47 13.70 -0.45 16.14
C GLN A 47 13.42 -1.46 17.27
N LYS A 48 12.20 -2.01 17.35
CA LYS A 48 11.84 -3.00 18.37
C LYS A 48 12.64 -4.29 18.28
N TYR A 49 12.99 -4.72 17.08
CA TYR A 49 13.88 -5.86 16.87
C TYR A 49 15.28 -5.64 17.46
N LYS A 50 15.77 -4.39 17.49
CA LYS A 50 17.06 -4.04 18.09
C LYS A 50 16.98 -3.86 19.60
N GLU A 51 15.92 -3.20 20.09
CA GLU A 51 15.77 -2.83 21.49
C GLU A 51 15.28 -3.97 22.39
N SER A 52 14.46 -4.88 21.88
CA SER A 52 13.79 -5.90 22.67
C SER A 52 14.19 -7.31 22.24
N GLU A 53 14.97 -7.97 23.09
CA GLU A 53 15.34 -9.37 22.90
C GLU A 53 14.11 -10.29 22.88
N VAL A 54 13.12 -10.05 23.76
CA VAL A 54 11.87 -10.82 23.80
C VAL A 54 11.12 -10.74 22.47
N PHE A 55 11.02 -9.54 21.88
CA PHE A 55 10.38 -9.36 20.58
C PHE A 55 11.14 -10.05 19.45
N ARG A 56 12.48 -9.97 19.47
CA ARG A 56 13.35 -10.66 18.51
C ARG A 56 13.16 -12.18 18.56
N GLU A 57 13.25 -12.78 19.74
CA GLU A 57 13.07 -14.23 19.93
C GLU A 57 11.67 -14.68 19.51
N PHE A 58 10.64 -13.89 19.86
CA PHE A 58 9.28 -14.15 19.40
C PHE A 58 9.19 -14.17 17.87
N LEU A 59 9.77 -13.19 17.18
CA LEU A 59 9.74 -13.15 15.72
C LEU A 59 10.49 -14.31 15.08
N LEU A 60 11.64 -14.71 15.62
CA LEU A 60 12.39 -15.88 15.15
C LEU A 60 11.57 -17.17 15.33
N TRP A 61 10.93 -17.34 16.49
CA TRP A 61 10.04 -18.48 16.75
C TRP A 61 8.80 -18.50 15.84
N VAL A 62 8.20 -17.34 15.57
CA VAL A 62 7.08 -17.27 14.62
C VAL A 62 7.57 -17.68 13.23
N GLN A 63 8.68 -17.12 12.75
CA GLN A 63 9.23 -17.38 11.42
C GLN A 63 9.75 -18.80 11.23
N SER A 64 10.13 -19.50 12.31
CA SER A 64 10.52 -20.92 12.24
C SER A 64 9.34 -21.86 11.94
N LYS A 65 8.09 -21.38 12.03
CA LYS A 65 6.91 -22.19 11.71
C LYS A 65 6.76 -22.40 10.20
N ARG A 66 6.67 -23.67 9.81
CA ARG A 66 6.53 -24.11 8.41
C ARG A 66 5.32 -23.51 7.68
N THR A 67 4.27 -23.12 8.43
CA THR A 67 3.04 -22.51 7.89
C THR A 67 3.26 -21.14 7.26
N LEU A 68 4.32 -20.42 7.60
CA LEU A 68 4.61 -19.08 7.06
C LEU A 68 5.45 -19.10 5.78
N GLY A 69 5.87 -20.27 5.31
CA GLY A 69 6.48 -20.42 3.98
C GLY A 69 7.77 -19.61 3.78
N ARG A 70 8.61 -19.49 4.82
CA ARG A 70 9.86 -18.70 4.86
C ARG A 70 9.69 -17.18 4.72
N LEU A 71 8.47 -16.65 4.84
CA LEU A 71 8.25 -15.20 4.78
C LEU A 71 8.62 -14.52 6.09
N HIS A 72 9.34 -13.41 6.00
CA HIS A 72 9.55 -12.52 7.15
C HIS A 72 8.31 -11.67 7.39
N LEU A 73 8.21 -11.09 8.60
CA LEU A 73 7.08 -10.23 8.95
C LEU A 73 6.92 -9.05 7.96
N THR A 74 8.04 -8.47 7.53
CA THR A 74 8.07 -7.38 6.54
C THR A 74 7.44 -7.80 5.20
N ASP A 75 7.66 -9.04 4.76
CA ASP A 75 7.09 -9.57 3.52
C ASP A 75 5.57 -9.75 3.63
N LEU A 76 5.09 -10.15 4.81
CA LEU A 76 3.66 -10.27 5.09
C LEU A 76 2.99 -8.89 5.07
N LEU A 77 3.64 -7.88 5.63
CA LEU A 77 3.12 -6.52 5.71
C LEU A 77 3.06 -5.83 4.34
N ALA A 78 3.87 -6.25 3.37
CA ALA A 78 3.79 -5.76 1.99
C ALA A 78 2.61 -6.36 1.20
N LYS A 79 1.99 -7.46 1.68
CA LYS A 79 0.94 -8.17 0.92
C LYS A 79 -0.30 -7.34 0.60
N PRO A 80 -0.83 -6.48 1.49
CA PRO A 80 -2.00 -5.66 1.14
C PRO A 80 -1.71 -4.71 -0.04
N MET A 81 -0.56 -4.05 -0.04
CA MET A 81 -0.12 -3.21 -1.18
C MET A 81 0.02 -4.02 -2.46
N GLN A 82 0.67 -5.19 -2.37
CA GLN A 82 0.81 -6.09 -3.51
C GLN A 82 -0.53 -6.60 -4.01
N ARG A 83 -1.46 -6.93 -3.11
CA ARG A 83 -2.77 -7.48 -3.47
C ARG A 83 -3.59 -6.45 -4.25
N LEU A 84 -3.50 -5.18 -3.87
CA LEU A 84 -4.23 -4.12 -4.54
C LEU A 84 -3.87 -4.00 -6.02
N THR A 85 -2.58 -4.13 -6.36
CA THR A 85 -2.11 -4.07 -7.75
C THR A 85 -2.42 -5.35 -8.54
N LYS A 86 -2.84 -6.44 -7.89
CA LYS A 86 -3.23 -7.68 -8.60
C LYS A 86 -4.64 -7.64 -9.16
N TYR A 87 -5.58 -6.87 -8.60
CA TYR A 87 -6.96 -6.88 -9.09
C TYR A 87 -7.07 -6.48 -10.56
N PRO A 88 -6.48 -5.35 -11.03
CA PRO A 88 -6.50 -5.01 -12.45
C PRO A 88 -5.87 -6.08 -13.35
N LEU A 89 -4.75 -6.68 -12.91
CA LEU A 89 -4.04 -7.70 -13.69
C LEU A 89 -4.85 -8.99 -13.85
N LEU A 90 -5.51 -9.43 -12.78
CA LEU A 90 -6.37 -10.61 -12.79
C LEU A 90 -7.59 -10.38 -13.69
N LEU A 91 -8.23 -9.22 -13.57
CA LEU A 91 -9.38 -8.87 -14.42
C LEU A 91 -9.00 -8.76 -15.89
N LYS A 92 -7.84 -8.16 -16.22
CA LYS A 92 -7.30 -8.13 -17.59
C LYS A 92 -7.04 -9.53 -18.15
N ALA A 93 -6.54 -10.46 -17.32
CA ALA A 93 -6.36 -11.85 -17.73
C ALA A 93 -7.70 -12.55 -18.03
N VAL A 94 -8.74 -12.27 -17.24
CA VAL A 94 -10.11 -12.77 -17.51
C VAL A 94 -10.67 -12.17 -18.80
N LEU A 95 -10.52 -10.85 -18.99
CA LEU A 95 -10.96 -10.13 -20.19
C LEU A 95 -10.37 -10.69 -21.48
N ARG A 96 -9.10 -11.12 -21.45
CA ARG A 96 -8.45 -11.74 -22.62
C ARG A 96 -9.12 -13.04 -23.06
N ASN A 97 -9.74 -13.77 -22.14
CA ASN A 97 -10.41 -15.05 -22.41
C ASN A 97 -11.94 -14.92 -22.55
N THR A 98 -12.48 -13.68 -22.46
CA THR A 98 -13.91 -13.40 -22.51
C THR A 98 -14.29 -12.88 -23.90
N THR A 99 -15.21 -13.57 -24.58
CA THR A 99 -15.63 -13.28 -25.96
C THR A 99 -16.99 -12.58 -26.05
N ASP A 100 -17.82 -12.66 -25.01
CA ASP A 100 -19.13 -12.02 -24.98
C ASP A 100 -19.04 -10.50 -24.79
N GLY A 101 -19.85 -9.75 -25.54
CA GLY A 101 -19.80 -8.28 -25.55
C GLY A 101 -20.14 -7.66 -24.18
N ASP A 102 -21.19 -8.17 -23.53
CA ASP A 102 -21.68 -7.64 -22.27
C ASP A 102 -20.70 -7.88 -21.11
N GLY A 103 -20.15 -9.10 -20.98
CA GLY A 103 -19.17 -9.42 -19.96
C GLY A 103 -17.83 -8.75 -20.18
N ARG A 104 -17.44 -8.48 -21.44
CA ARG A 104 -16.28 -7.63 -21.73
C ARG A 104 -16.51 -6.19 -21.25
N ALA A 105 -17.69 -5.62 -21.49
CA ALA A 105 -18.03 -4.28 -21.00
C ALA A 105 -18.02 -4.21 -19.47
N SER A 106 -18.62 -5.19 -18.79
CA SER A 106 -18.55 -5.33 -17.33
C SER A 106 -17.11 -5.43 -16.82
N LEU A 107 -16.28 -6.25 -17.46
CA LEU A 107 -14.87 -6.41 -17.08
C LEU A 107 -14.06 -5.13 -17.23
N LEU A 108 -14.28 -4.36 -18.30
CA LEU A 108 -13.63 -3.06 -18.49
C LEU A 108 -13.98 -2.09 -17.36
N LYS A 109 -15.25 -1.98 -16.98
CA LYS A 109 -15.68 -1.16 -15.84
C LYS A 109 -15.05 -1.60 -14.51
N MET A 110 -14.97 -2.92 -14.27
CA MET A 110 -14.34 -3.43 -13.05
C MET A 110 -12.83 -3.13 -13.02
N ILE A 111 -12.16 -3.20 -14.17
CA ILE A 111 -10.74 -2.85 -14.30
C ILE A 111 -10.54 -1.38 -13.98
N GLU A 112 -11.35 -0.51 -14.59
CA GLU A 112 -11.30 0.95 -14.37
C GLU A 112 -11.43 1.28 -12.88
N GLN A 113 -12.45 0.75 -12.19
CA GLN A 113 -12.64 1.01 -10.76
C GLN A 113 -11.47 0.53 -9.88
N ALA A 114 -10.88 -0.63 -10.21
CA ALA A 114 -9.72 -1.14 -9.48
C ALA A 114 -8.46 -0.30 -9.75
N GLU A 115 -8.27 0.17 -10.98
CA GLU A 115 -7.15 1.03 -11.38
C GLU A 115 -7.26 2.44 -10.82
N GLU A 116 -8.45 3.03 -10.82
CA GLU A 116 -8.72 4.32 -10.20
C GLU A 116 -8.36 4.28 -8.71
N PHE A 117 -8.81 3.25 -7.99
CA PHE A 117 -8.49 3.14 -6.58
C PHE A 117 -6.99 2.91 -6.33
N ALA A 118 -6.34 2.05 -7.12
CA ALA A 118 -4.89 1.84 -7.02
C ALA A 118 -4.10 3.13 -7.31
N THR A 119 -4.54 3.90 -8.31
CA THR A 119 -3.97 5.20 -8.67
C THR A 119 -4.16 6.21 -7.54
N ARG A 120 -5.35 6.27 -6.94
CA ARG A 120 -5.62 7.11 -5.76
C ARG A 120 -4.65 6.79 -4.62
N VAL A 121 -4.49 5.52 -4.24
CA VAL A 121 -3.54 5.11 -3.20
C VAL A 121 -2.11 5.54 -3.54
N ASN A 122 -1.71 5.40 -4.80
CA ASN A 122 -0.39 5.83 -5.27
C ASN A 122 -0.20 7.36 -5.17
N LEU A 123 -1.22 8.14 -5.52
CA LEU A 123 -1.19 9.60 -5.37
C LEU A 123 -1.03 9.99 -3.90
N GLU A 124 -1.83 9.43 -2.99
CA GLU A 124 -1.72 9.67 -1.54
C GLU A 124 -0.31 9.36 -1.01
N LEU A 125 0.28 8.24 -1.46
CA LEU A 125 1.66 7.86 -1.11
C LEU A 125 2.68 8.90 -1.62
N CYS A 126 2.55 9.35 -2.86
CA CYS A 126 3.43 10.35 -3.44
C CYS A 126 3.33 11.68 -2.70
N TYR A 127 2.11 12.13 -2.38
CA TYR A 127 1.88 13.33 -1.58
C TYR A 127 2.52 13.24 -0.20
N LYS A 128 2.37 12.11 0.49
CA LYS A 128 3.02 11.88 1.79
C LYS A 128 4.54 11.95 1.69
N GLN A 129 5.14 11.30 0.68
CA GLN A 129 6.59 11.33 0.46
C GLN A 129 7.10 12.75 0.18
N GLN A 130 6.39 13.52 -0.64
CA GLN A 130 6.72 14.92 -0.92
C GLN A 130 6.61 15.79 0.33
N TYR A 131 5.54 15.62 1.11
CA TYR A 131 5.34 16.33 2.37
C TYR A 131 6.46 16.02 3.38
N ASP A 132 6.82 14.74 3.54
CA ASP A 132 7.90 14.33 4.45
C ASP A 132 9.26 14.91 4.02
N SER A 133 9.52 14.96 2.71
CA SER A 133 10.73 15.59 2.18
C SER A 133 10.77 17.09 2.47
N LEU A 134 9.64 17.79 2.32
CA LEU A 134 9.54 19.21 2.64
C LEU A 134 9.76 19.46 4.14
N GLN A 135 9.13 18.66 5.00
CA GLN A 135 9.32 18.75 6.45
C GLN A 135 10.78 18.56 6.86
N SER A 136 11.48 17.58 6.26
CA SER A 136 12.91 17.38 6.51
C SER A 136 13.75 18.60 6.12
N ILE A 137 13.44 19.28 5.00
CA ILE A 137 14.16 20.48 4.58
C ILE A 137 13.87 21.65 5.55
N MET A 138 12.61 21.82 5.97
CA MET A 138 12.22 22.86 6.92
C MET A 138 12.97 22.72 8.25
N GLN A 139 13.09 21.50 8.77
CA GLN A 139 13.85 21.23 10.01
C GLN A 139 15.33 21.60 9.89
N CYS A 140 15.94 21.39 8.72
CA CYS A 140 17.32 21.82 8.48
C CYS A 140 17.46 23.35 8.44
N LEU A 141 16.47 24.08 7.92
CA LEU A 141 16.49 25.54 7.85
C LEU A 141 16.25 26.19 9.22
N GLU A 142 15.36 25.65 10.05
CA GLU A 142 15.14 26.16 11.42
C GLU A 142 16.36 25.98 12.32
N SER A 143 17.26 25.04 12.01
CA SER A 143 18.53 24.88 12.74
C SER A 143 19.61 25.90 12.36
N TYR A 144 19.36 26.74 11.36
CA TYR A 144 20.28 27.75 10.86
C TYR A 144 20.00 29.10 11.54
N ASP A 145 20.22 29.18 12.85
CA ASP A 145 20.28 30.46 13.55
C ASP A 145 21.52 31.22 13.06
N VAL A 146 21.30 32.48 12.68
CA VAL A 146 22.31 33.42 12.19
C VAL A 146 23.52 33.37 13.12
N ILE A 147 24.70 33.00 12.59
CA ILE A 147 25.96 33.24 13.29
C ILE A 147 26.02 34.75 13.50
N GLU A 148 25.82 35.20 14.74
CA GLU A 148 26.03 36.60 15.10
C GLU A 148 27.42 36.98 14.60
N ALA A 149 27.46 37.86 13.60
CA ALA A 149 28.70 38.47 13.18
C ALA A 149 29.28 39.11 14.44
N ALA A 150 30.46 38.64 14.86
CA ALA A 150 31.20 39.27 15.93
C ALA A 150 31.29 40.76 15.60
N ASN A 151 30.54 41.58 16.35
CA ASN A 151 30.84 42.98 16.50
C ASN A 151 32.19 43.04 17.20
N ASP A 152 33.27 42.85 16.44
CA ASP A 152 34.60 43.20 16.89
C ASP A 152 34.63 44.72 17.06
N GLU A 153 34.65 45.09 18.33
CA GLU A 153 34.91 46.40 18.89
C GLU A 153 35.88 47.21 18.01
N LEU A 154 35.36 48.21 17.30
CA LEU A 154 36.14 49.32 16.77
C LEU A 154 35.81 50.57 17.57
N ASP A 155 36.29 50.59 18.81
CA ASP A 155 36.54 51.82 19.55
C ASP A 155 37.96 51.78 20.13
N LYS A 156 38.86 52.56 19.51
CA LYS A 156 39.81 53.48 20.15
C LYS A 156 40.82 54.02 19.13
N VAL A 157 40.60 55.26 18.67
CA VAL A 157 41.60 56.35 18.71
C VAL A 157 40.84 57.66 18.94
#